data_AF-A0A537BUQ3-F1
#
_entry.id   AF-A0A537BUQ3-F1
#
_cell.length_a   1.000
_cell.length_b   1.000
_cell.length_c   1.000
_cell.angle_alpha   90.00
_cell.angle_beta   90.00
_cell.angle_gamma   90.00
#
_symmetry.space_group_name_H-M   'P 1'
#
loop_
_entity.id
_entity.type
_entity.pdbx_description
1 polymer ?
#
loop_
_entity_poly.entity_id
_entity_poly.type
_entity_poly.pdbx_seq_one_letter_code
_entity_poly.pdbx_strand_id
1 'polypeptide(L)'
;MKAALIHRYGSNDQVRVADIPVPVMGAMDLLVRVHAASVNPLDGKTRAGKLKTLLKYRFPLVLGNDLSGVVSDVGERVTRFKKGDAVYARVDKDRIGTFAEFAVVREGAAALKPTNLTFEAAASLPLVALTAWQALVEIGKVGA
;
A
#
# COMPACT_ATOMS: atom_id res chain seq x y z
N MET A 1 -3.77 -12.91 10.47
CA MET A 1 -3.75 -12.61 9.04
C MET A 1 -2.42 -13.01 8.48
N LYS A 2 -2.37 -13.52 7.25
CA LYS A 2 -1.12 -13.81 6.55
C LYS A 2 -0.51 -12.54 5.97
N ALA A 3 0.80 -12.41 6.11
CA ALA A 3 1.58 -11.30 5.57
C ALA A 3 2.97 -11.75 5.13
N ALA A 4 3.50 -11.14 4.07
CA ALA A 4 4.87 -11.31 3.62
C ALA A 4 5.77 -10.24 4.27
N LEU A 5 6.71 -10.69 5.11
CA LEU A 5 7.53 -9.83 5.95
C LEU A 5 9.01 -10.24 5.96
N ILE A 6 9.85 -9.33 6.45
CA ILE A 6 11.27 -9.56 6.71
C ILE A 6 11.61 -9.19 8.16
N HIS A 7 12.59 -9.87 8.76
CA HIS A 7 13.11 -9.55 10.10
C HIS A 7 14.39 -8.72 10.06
N ARG A 8 15.03 -8.67 8.89
CA ARG A 8 16.21 -7.87 8.57
C ARG A 8 16.25 -7.67 7.06
N TYR A 9 16.97 -6.64 6.61
CA TYR A 9 17.19 -6.42 5.18
C TYR A 9 17.97 -7.57 4.52
N GLY A 10 17.75 -7.81 3.22
CA GLY A 10 18.51 -8.80 2.46
C GLY A 10 17.93 -9.19 1.08
N SER A 11 18.30 -10.39 0.62
CA SER A 11 17.79 -11.01 -0.62
C SER A 11 16.34 -11.47 -0.49
N ASN A 12 15.79 -12.09 -1.55
CA ASN A 12 14.47 -12.72 -1.50
C ASN A 12 14.36 -13.78 -0.39
N ASP A 13 15.46 -14.42 -0.03
CA ASP A 13 15.48 -15.50 0.97
C ASP A 13 15.16 -15.00 2.39
N GLN A 14 15.11 -13.68 2.60
CA GLN A 14 14.67 -13.09 3.86
C GLN A 14 13.14 -12.98 3.98
N VAL A 15 12.41 -13.07 2.87
CA VAL A 15 10.94 -12.94 2.87
C VAL A 15 10.33 -14.19 3.49
N ARG A 16 9.43 -13.99 4.45
CA ARG A 16 8.66 -15.04 5.11
C ARG A 16 7.19 -14.67 5.06
N VAL A 17 6.36 -15.64 4.70
CA VAL A 17 4.91 -15.52 4.91
C VAL A 17 4.62 -16.06 6.31
N ALA A 18 4.00 -15.24 7.14
CA ALA A 18 3.67 -15.59 8.52
C ALA A 18 2.28 -15.12 8.88
N ASP A 19 1.68 -15.78 9.87
CA ASP A 19 0.46 -15.33 10.52
C ASP A 19 0.81 -14.30 11.60
N ILE A 20 0.27 -13.08 11.44
CA ILE A 20 0.46 -11.95 12.35
C ILE A 20 -0.90 -11.34 12.75
N PRO A 21 -0.97 -10.56 13.84
CA PRO A 21 -2.18 -9.82 14.18
C PRO A 21 -2.60 -8.84 13.06
N VAL A 22 -3.91 -8.60 12.96
CA VAL A 22 -4.43 -7.52 12.10
C VAL A 22 -3.91 -6.18 12.66
N PRO A 23 -3.41 -5.27 11.81
CA PRO A 23 -2.85 -4.01 12.26
C PRO A 23 -3.93 -3.11 12.88
N VAL A 24 -3.53 -2.37 13.92
CA VAL A 24 -4.42 -1.39 14.57
C VAL A 24 -4.52 -0.15 13.70
N MET A 25 -5.75 0.28 13.40
CA MET A 25 -6.03 1.50 12.66
C MET A 25 -6.21 2.70 13.59
N GLY A 26 -5.81 3.89 13.15
CA GLY A 26 -6.07 5.16 13.84
C GLY A 26 -7.38 5.82 13.43
N ALA A 27 -7.67 6.97 14.04
CA ALA A 27 -8.92 7.71 13.83
C ALA A 27 -9.16 8.19 12.37
N MET A 28 -8.11 8.38 11.58
CA MET A 28 -8.16 8.87 10.18
C MET A 28 -7.84 7.76 9.16
N ASP A 29 -7.89 6.50 9.59
CA ASP A 29 -7.45 5.38 8.78
C ASP A 29 -8.62 4.51 8.31
N LEU A 30 -8.39 3.83 7.19
CA LEU A 30 -9.18 2.73 6.69
C LEU A 30 -8.47 1.43 7.03
N LEU A 31 -9.18 0.43 7.54
CA LEU A 31 -8.72 -0.94 7.50
C LEU A 31 -9.22 -1.58 6.20
N VAL A 32 -8.32 -1.90 5.29
CA VAL A 32 -8.66 -2.46 3.98
C VAL A 32 -8.34 -3.95 3.96
N ARG A 33 -9.33 -4.78 3.61
CA ARG A 33 -9.10 -6.18 3.22
C ARG A 33 -8.54 -6.17 1.81
N VAL A 34 -7.29 -6.58 1.67
CA VAL A 34 -6.55 -6.54 0.40
C VAL A 34 -7.06 -7.66 -0.51
N HIS A 35 -7.42 -7.30 -1.74
CA HIS A 35 -7.75 -8.26 -2.80
C HIS A 35 -6.58 -8.45 -3.75
N ALA A 36 -5.88 -7.35 -4.08
CA ALA A 36 -4.67 -7.39 -4.88
C ALA A 36 -3.64 -6.36 -4.38
N ALA A 37 -2.37 -6.67 -4.56
CA ALA A 37 -1.25 -5.77 -4.33
C ALA A 37 -0.30 -5.87 -5.53
N SER A 38 0.32 -4.77 -5.93
CA SER A 38 1.29 -4.76 -7.03
C SER A 38 2.73 -4.68 -6.52
N VAL A 39 3.64 -5.27 -7.29
CA VAL A 39 5.06 -5.31 -6.99
C VAL A 39 5.76 -4.26 -7.83
N ASN A 40 6.62 -3.46 -7.19
CA ASN A 40 7.38 -2.39 -7.80
C ASN A 40 8.90 -2.58 -7.55
N PRO A 41 9.77 -2.00 -8.39
CA PRO A 41 11.22 -1.97 -8.13
C PRO A 41 11.58 -1.37 -6.77
N LEU A 42 10.74 -0.47 -6.25
CA LEU A 42 10.86 0.11 -4.92
C LEU A 42 10.81 -0.94 -3.80
N ASP A 43 10.00 -1.98 -3.93
CA ASP A 43 9.85 -3.02 -2.90
C ASP A 43 11.14 -3.83 -2.76
N GLY A 44 11.78 -4.16 -3.89
CA GLY A 44 13.09 -4.82 -3.90
C GLY A 44 14.20 -3.95 -3.28
N LYS A 45 14.20 -2.63 -3.58
CA LYS A 45 15.13 -1.67 -2.97
C LYS A 45 14.91 -1.55 -1.46
N THR A 46 13.66 -1.55 -1.02
CA THR A 46 13.26 -1.50 0.39
C THR A 46 13.70 -2.76 1.13
N ARG A 47 13.36 -3.95 0.60
CA ARG A 47 13.78 -5.25 1.15
C ARG A 47 15.30 -5.37 1.27
N ALA A 48 16.04 -4.88 0.28
CA ALA A 48 17.50 -4.88 0.28
C ALA A 48 18.14 -3.81 1.18
N GLY A 49 17.33 -2.94 1.83
CA GLY A 49 17.84 -1.88 2.70
C GLY A 49 18.50 -0.72 1.98
N LYS A 50 18.31 -0.57 0.66
CA LYS A 50 18.92 0.51 -0.15
C LYS A 50 18.38 1.91 0.20
N LEU A 51 17.27 1.97 0.93
CA LEU A 51 16.62 3.22 1.33
C LEU A 51 16.70 3.49 2.85
N LYS A 52 17.47 2.68 3.60
CA LYS A 52 17.49 2.72 5.08
C LYS A 52 17.96 4.06 5.68
N THR A 53 18.71 4.87 4.92
CA THR A 53 19.15 6.21 5.33
C THR A 53 18.03 7.25 5.20
N LEU A 54 17.07 7.01 4.29
CA LEU A 54 15.93 7.89 4.02
C LEU A 54 14.66 7.44 4.76
N LEU A 55 14.47 6.12 4.91
CA LEU A 55 13.27 5.51 5.47
C LEU A 55 13.66 4.57 6.62
N LYS A 56 13.17 4.88 7.83
CA LYS A 56 13.46 4.12 9.05
C LYS A 56 12.31 3.18 9.37
N TYR A 57 12.39 1.96 8.84
CA TYR A 57 11.41 0.90 9.15
C TYR A 57 11.74 0.17 10.46
N ARG A 58 10.70 -0.31 11.13
CA ARG A 58 10.79 -1.24 12.26
C ARG A 58 10.62 -2.67 11.76
N PHE A 59 11.26 -3.61 12.45
CA PHE A 59 11.13 -5.04 12.17
C PHE A 59 10.26 -5.74 13.23
N PRO A 60 9.51 -6.81 12.87
CA PRO A 60 9.36 -7.34 11.52
C PRO A 60 8.63 -6.36 10.58
N LEU A 61 9.12 -6.24 9.35
CA LEU A 61 8.60 -5.31 8.35
C LEU A 61 7.77 -6.05 7.33
N VAL A 62 6.46 -5.77 7.28
CA VAL A 62 5.59 -6.19 6.17
C VAL A 62 5.93 -5.33 4.94
N LEU A 63 6.08 -5.96 3.78
CA LEU A 63 6.46 -5.30 2.54
C LEU A 63 5.23 -4.81 1.75
N GLY A 64 5.48 -4.06 0.66
CA GLY A 64 4.46 -3.65 -0.30
C GLY A 64 3.94 -2.22 -0.11
N ASN A 65 3.75 -1.52 -1.22
CA ASN A 65 3.33 -0.11 -1.27
C ASN A 65 1.94 0.12 -1.88
N ASP A 66 1.49 -0.78 -2.75
CA ASP A 66 0.26 -0.61 -3.53
C ASP A 66 -0.76 -1.68 -3.17
N LEU A 67 -2.03 -1.29 -3.12
CA LEU A 67 -3.14 -2.22 -2.94
C LEU A 67 -4.37 -1.80 -3.71
N SER A 68 -5.26 -2.77 -3.90
CA SER A 68 -6.69 -2.57 -4.05
C SER A 68 -7.44 -3.58 -3.19
N GLY A 69 -8.61 -3.17 -2.70
CA GLY A 69 -9.37 -4.00 -1.79
C GLY A 69 -10.67 -3.38 -1.34
N VAL A 70 -11.25 -3.94 -0.29
CA VAL A 70 -12.52 -3.48 0.26
C VAL A 70 -12.31 -2.97 1.67
N VAL A 71 -12.85 -1.79 1.98
CA VAL A 71 -12.82 -1.21 3.32
C VAL A 71 -13.58 -2.14 4.27
N SER A 72 -12.85 -2.73 5.22
CA SER A 72 -13.38 -3.60 6.27
C SER A 72 -13.87 -2.80 7.47
N ASP A 73 -13.20 -1.69 7.78
CA ASP A 73 -13.57 -0.77 8.86
C ASP A 73 -12.97 0.63 8.63
N VAL A 74 -13.50 1.64 9.33
CA VAL A 74 -13.07 3.04 9.24
C VAL A 74 -12.86 3.67 10.62
N GLY A 75 -11.84 4.50 10.75
CA GLY A 75 -11.60 5.29 11.95
C GLY A 75 -12.71 6.31 12.21
N GLU A 76 -12.89 6.69 13.48
CA GLU A 76 -13.92 7.60 13.97
C GLU A 76 -13.97 9.00 13.29
N ARG A 77 -12.88 9.43 12.64
CA ARG A 77 -12.77 10.73 11.97
C ARG A 77 -12.72 10.64 10.44
N VAL A 78 -12.84 9.43 9.89
CA VAL A 78 -12.96 9.22 8.44
C VAL A 78 -14.31 9.74 7.97
N THR A 79 -14.32 10.47 6.85
CA THR A 79 -15.53 11.09 6.29
C THR A 79 -15.76 10.77 4.82
N ARG A 80 -14.71 10.37 4.08
CA ARG A 80 -14.71 10.13 2.63
C ARG A 80 -15.03 8.69 2.25
N PHE A 81 -14.98 7.76 3.20
CA PHE A 81 -15.16 6.32 2.96
C PHE A 81 -16.01 5.67 4.05
N LYS A 82 -16.58 4.51 3.71
CA LYS A 82 -17.31 3.66 4.64
C LYS A 82 -16.95 2.19 4.42
N LYS A 83 -17.30 1.35 5.40
CA LYS A 83 -17.23 -0.11 5.28
C LYS A 83 -17.97 -0.58 4.03
N GLY A 84 -17.33 -1.47 3.26
CA GLY A 84 -17.85 -2.02 2.01
C GLY A 84 -17.37 -1.28 0.75
N ASP A 85 -16.80 -0.08 0.86
CA ASP A 85 -16.27 0.62 -0.31
C ASP A 85 -15.10 -0.14 -0.93
N ALA A 86 -15.10 -0.24 -2.27
CA ALA A 86 -13.96 -0.74 -3.02
C ALA A 86 -12.97 0.41 -3.24
N VAL A 87 -11.71 0.22 -2.83
CA VAL A 87 -10.66 1.25 -2.85
C VAL A 87 -9.38 0.73 -3.48
N TYR A 88 -8.54 1.66 -3.91
CA TYR A 88 -7.16 1.42 -4.32
C TYR A 88 -6.29 2.55 -3.79
N ALA A 89 -5.03 2.24 -3.49
CA ALA A 89 -4.15 3.16 -2.78
C ALA A 89 -2.67 2.85 -3.02
N ARG A 90 -1.87 3.92 -3.00
CA ARG A 90 -0.44 3.87 -2.72
C ARG A 90 -0.26 4.33 -1.28
N VAL A 91 0.09 3.42 -0.37
CA VAL A 91 0.19 3.76 1.07
C VAL A 91 1.39 4.64 1.36
N ASP A 92 1.37 5.35 2.49
CA ASP A 92 2.44 6.27 2.87
C ASP A 92 3.79 5.56 3.03
N LYS A 93 4.89 6.27 2.73
CA LYS A 93 6.25 5.70 2.72
C LYS A 93 6.66 5.14 4.09
N ASP A 94 6.15 5.71 5.17
CA ASP A 94 6.38 5.31 6.57
C ASP A 94 5.38 4.26 7.08
N ARG A 95 4.39 3.87 6.26
CA ARG A 95 3.28 2.97 6.63
C ARG A 95 3.04 1.87 5.59
N ILE A 96 4.12 1.37 4.99
CA ILE A 96 4.05 0.25 4.05
C ILE A 96 3.50 -1.02 4.73
N GLY A 97 3.10 -2.00 3.92
CA GLY A 97 2.60 -3.28 4.43
C GLY A 97 1.47 -3.87 3.62
N THR A 98 1.42 -3.59 2.31
CA THR A 98 0.31 -4.03 1.46
C THR A 98 0.39 -5.50 1.05
N PHE A 99 1.53 -6.17 1.24
CA PHE A 99 1.68 -7.61 1.02
C PHE A 99 1.15 -8.39 2.23
N ALA A 100 -0.12 -8.18 2.56
CA ALA A 100 -0.85 -8.80 3.65
C ALA A 100 -2.34 -8.89 3.31
N GLU A 101 -3.09 -9.72 4.04
CA GLU A 101 -4.55 -9.82 3.85
C GLU A 101 -5.30 -8.55 4.29
N PHE A 102 -4.72 -7.78 5.23
CA PHE A 102 -5.24 -6.47 5.64
C PHE A 102 -4.12 -5.44 5.72
N ALA A 103 -4.44 -4.21 5.34
CA ALA A 103 -3.54 -3.06 5.45
C ALA A 103 -4.28 -1.83 5.98
N VAL A 104 -3.56 -1.00 6.72
CA VAL A 104 -4.08 0.29 7.20
C VAL A 104 -3.68 1.38 6.23
N VAL A 105 -4.66 2.15 5.76
CA VAL A 105 -4.48 3.19 4.74
C VAL A 105 -4.98 4.51 5.30
N ARG A 106 -4.17 5.59 5.29
CA ARG A 106 -4.68 6.93 5.61
C ARG A 106 -5.78 7.27 4.62
N GLU A 107 -6.89 7.85 5.08
CA GLU A 107 -7.97 8.33 4.21
C GLU A 107 -7.45 9.17 3.04
N GLY A 108 -6.47 10.06 3.29
CA GLY A 108 -5.84 10.90 2.27
C GLY A 108 -5.08 10.15 1.16
N ALA A 109 -4.67 8.90 1.41
CA ALA A 109 -3.91 8.08 0.46
C ALA A 109 -4.80 7.14 -0.38
N ALA A 110 -6.10 7.07 -0.05
CA ALA A 110 -7.05 6.20 -0.73
C ALA A 110 -7.91 6.95 -1.76
N ALA A 111 -8.32 6.21 -2.79
CA ALA A 111 -9.35 6.60 -3.74
C ALA A 111 -10.33 5.45 -3.97
N LEU A 112 -11.56 5.77 -4.37
CA LEU A 112 -12.54 4.76 -4.77
C LEU A 112 -12.04 4.04 -6.03
N LYS A 113 -12.08 2.71 -6.00
CA LYS A 113 -11.70 1.89 -7.14
C LYS A 113 -12.67 2.15 -8.31
N PRO A 114 -12.18 2.45 -9.52
CA PRO A 114 -13.04 2.54 -10.70
C PRO A 114 -13.88 1.27 -10.88
N THR A 115 -15.16 1.45 -11.19
CA THR A 115 -16.13 0.34 -11.31
C THR A 115 -15.87 -0.55 -12.52
N ASN A 116 -15.18 -0.03 -13.55
CA ASN A 116 -14.83 -0.74 -14.78
C ASN A 116 -13.49 -1.49 -14.73
N LEU A 117 -12.76 -1.46 -13.60
CA LEU A 117 -11.51 -2.20 -13.43
C LEU A 117 -11.71 -3.42 -12.53
N THR A 118 -10.87 -4.45 -12.68
CA THR A 118 -10.75 -5.50 -11.65
C THR A 118 -9.92 -4.99 -10.47
N PHE A 119 -9.85 -5.75 -9.37
CA PHE A 119 -8.96 -5.38 -8.26
C PHE A 119 -7.48 -5.42 -8.69
N GLU A 120 -7.08 -6.42 -9.45
CA GLU A 120 -5.72 -6.57 -9.98
C GLU A 120 -5.33 -5.36 -10.85
N ALA A 121 -6.20 -4.99 -11.80
CA ALA A 121 -5.98 -3.83 -12.66
C ALA A 121 -5.94 -2.52 -11.87
N ALA A 122 -6.76 -2.39 -10.82
CA ALA A 122 -6.72 -1.20 -9.97
C ALA A 122 -5.45 -1.16 -9.10
N ALA A 123 -4.97 -2.30 -8.59
CA ALA A 123 -3.77 -2.37 -7.77
C ALA A 123 -2.49 -2.11 -8.56
N SER A 124 -2.49 -2.31 -9.88
CA SER A 124 -1.32 -2.02 -10.74
C SER A 124 -1.11 -0.53 -11.05
N LEU A 125 -2.06 0.34 -10.67
CA LEU A 125 -2.02 1.75 -11.01
C LEU A 125 -1.33 2.67 -9.98
N PRO A 126 -1.48 2.52 -8.64
CA PRO A 126 -1.23 3.63 -7.72
C PRO A 126 0.17 4.24 -7.82
N LEU A 127 1.25 3.46 -7.63
CA LEU A 127 2.59 4.02 -7.69
C LEU A 127 2.98 4.45 -9.12
N VAL A 128 2.69 3.62 -10.11
CA VAL A 128 3.15 3.82 -11.49
C VAL A 128 2.43 4.98 -12.16
N ALA A 129 1.10 5.06 -12.02
CA ALA A 129 0.30 6.14 -12.60
C ALA A 129 0.63 7.48 -11.96
N LEU A 130 0.79 7.54 -10.63
CA LEU A 130 1.26 8.76 -9.95
C LEU A 130 2.65 9.17 -10.45
N THR A 131 3.58 8.22 -10.58
CA THR A 131 4.93 8.51 -11.08
C THR A 131 4.88 9.07 -12.51
N ALA A 132 4.10 8.45 -13.40
CA ALA A 132 3.96 8.90 -14.79
C ALA A 132 3.29 10.28 -14.87
N TRP A 133 2.23 10.50 -14.08
CA TRP A 133 1.53 11.79 -14.01
C TRP A 133 2.46 12.92 -13.56
N GLN A 134 3.22 12.70 -12.49
CA GLN A 134 4.17 13.69 -11.99
C GLN A 134 5.25 14.01 -13.03
N ALA A 135 5.80 12.98 -13.70
CA ALA A 135 6.83 13.16 -14.70
C ALA A 135 6.31 13.90 -15.95
N LEU A 136 5.18 13.46 -16.51
CA LEU A 136 4.68 13.95 -17.79
C LEU A 136 3.88 15.25 -17.65
N VAL A 137 2.98 15.32 -16.68
CA VAL A 137 2.02 16.42 -16.55
C VAL A 137 2.56 17.50 -15.61
N GLU A 138 2.99 17.14 -14.39
CA GLU A 138 3.41 18.15 -13.42
C GLU A 138 4.75 18.78 -13.78
N ILE A 139 5.73 17.96 -14.18
CA ILE A 139 7.09 18.40 -14.54
C ILE A 139 7.18 18.68 -16.05
N GLY A 140 6.81 17.70 -16.87
CA GLY A 140 6.94 17.77 -18.33
C GLY A 140 5.94 18.70 -19.03
N LYS A 141 4.87 19.12 -18.34
CA LYS A 141 3.80 19.97 -18.89
C LYS A 141 3.17 19.43 -20.18
N VAL A 142 3.16 18.12 -20.37
CA VAL A 142 2.37 17.48 -21.43
C VAL A 142 0.90 17.68 -21.07
N GLY A 143 0.14 18.30 -21.96
CA GLY A 143 -1.27 18.63 -21.73
C GLY A 143 -2.07 17.41 -21.27
N ALA A 144 -2.97 17.64 -20.31
CA ALA A 144 -3.94 16.65 -19.85
C ALA A 144 -5.19 16.66 -20.74
#